data_AF-A0A3A4THP0-F1
#
_entry.id   AF-A0A3A4THP0-F1
#
_cell.length_a   1.000
_cell.length_b   1.000
_cell.length_c   1.000
_cell.angle_alpha   90.00
_cell.angle_beta   90.00
_cell.angle_gamma   90.00
#
_symmetry.space_group_name_H-M   'P 1'
#
loop_
_entity.id
_entity.type
_entity.pdbx_description
1 polymer ?
#
loop_
_entity_poly.entity_id
_entity_poly.type
_entity_poly.pdbx_seq_one_letter_code
_entity_poly.pdbx_strand_id
1 'polypeptide(L)'
;MKQKVAFIIVLAGMFALATAAFAAYHHEGEKDADKFLSACPDAAGTKLDHCALCHSGGEYENKGKMVTLGSCQWCHYSYGYDGAGDIETTINDYGADYKSNGRNAAAVTAIGSMDSDGDGYTNQEEIEAITFPGNADDHPGLTEAPHRIYTRAQIEAMPRHTQFLLMNTSRSGDFYAEYTGVPMKDLLDDAGILASATGVTVFAPDGWAQTHPLAYEDSPETYHVYGNMPGASYQYPPATYFYNTQADTAKNPTDGWCDFSAPSCVGRSHGNVIPVAGGLKAILAYEREGVAMDPGILTDENKLDGEGPYRVVVPQKVVNAPDQSSKANNQNVIWPYNYDWDHNAGACTRTVTIIKVEPLPVGMTDIDVLETGWSYVDSGKIIIYGAIDGTDSNGNGILDSEEGTDDTKDLDKDGTPDYKDSDTASFRPANGIQNITIHTGKGDLANIQAFADTDPTIPQTGKPAVSYPYGALKFSVTGISAGSSVEVSMVFPDDVPNYAQFYKITSAGWQAIDFGSNNGDNTITIKLTDGDPATDADGLKNGVIVDPSALGIPAEPESNNDDDDDSCFINTLF
;
A
#
# COMPACT_ATOMS: atom_id res chain seq x y z
N MET A 1 -31.87 -36.93 -20.24
CA MET A 1 -31.28 -37.07 -18.89
C MET A 1 -29.74 -37.04 -18.86
N LYS A 2 -29.03 -37.40 -19.95
CA LYS A 2 -27.55 -37.29 -20.00
C LYS A 2 -26.98 -35.91 -20.38
N GLN A 3 -27.77 -35.04 -21.02
CA GLN A 3 -27.35 -33.67 -21.37
C GLN A 3 -27.49 -32.64 -20.23
N LYS A 4 -28.31 -32.90 -19.22
CA LYS A 4 -28.45 -31.99 -18.06
C LYS A 4 -27.40 -32.20 -16.97
N VAL A 5 -26.71 -33.35 -16.98
CA VAL A 5 -25.61 -33.65 -16.03
C VAL A 5 -24.28 -33.08 -16.52
N ALA A 6 -24.07 -32.99 -17.84
CA ALA A 6 -22.86 -32.37 -18.41
C ALA A 6 -22.81 -30.84 -18.20
N PHE A 7 -23.97 -30.16 -18.17
CA PHE A 7 -24.03 -28.72 -17.97
C PHE A 7 -23.78 -28.31 -16.50
N ILE A 8 -24.11 -29.18 -15.54
CA ILE A 8 -23.86 -28.94 -14.11
C ILE A 8 -22.38 -29.18 -13.75
N ILE A 9 -21.70 -30.10 -14.44
CA ILE A 9 -20.27 -30.38 -14.21
C ILE A 9 -19.38 -29.30 -14.84
N VAL A 10 -19.80 -28.66 -15.94
CA VAL A 10 -19.06 -27.52 -16.52
C VAL A 10 -19.30 -26.22 -15.75
N LEU A 11 -20.49 -26.01 -15.16
CA LEU A 11 -20.75 -24.86 -14.28
C LEU A 11 -20.05 -24.97 -12.92
N ALA A 12 -19.88 -26.19 -12.39
CA ALA A 12 -19.11 -26.42 -11.16
C ALA A 12 -17.58 -26.37 -11.39
N GLY A 13 -17.11 -26.53 -12.63
CA GLY A 13 -15.69 -26.43 -13.00
C GLY A 13 -15.20 -25.01 -13.29
N MET A 14 -16.09 -24.02 -13.37
CA MET A 14 -15.73 -22.60 -13.59
C MET A 14 -15.73 -21.76 -12.29
N PHE A 15 -16.02 -22.36 -11.14
CA PHE A 15 -15.99 -21.71 -9.82
C PHE A 15 -14.73 -22.04 -8.98
N ALA A 16 -13.69 -22.60 -9.60
CA ALA A 16 -12.43 -22.92 -8.93
C ALA A 16 -11.21 -22.27 -9.63
N LEU A 17 -11.41 -21.11 -10.26
CA LEU A 17 -10.33 -20.13 -10.39
C LEU A 17 -10.50 -19.16 -9.23
N ALA A 18 -10.29 -19.66 -8.01
CA ALA A 18 -9.65 -18.80 -7.04
C ALA A 18 -8.33 -18.42 -7.74
N THR A 19 -8.17 -17.14 -8.08
CA THR A 19 -6.83 -16.60 -8.28
C THR A 19 -6.05 -17.10 -7.07
N ALA A 20 -5.05 -17.94 -7.29
CA ALA A 20 -4.12 -18.28 -6.23
C ALA A 20 -3.57 -16.94 -5.77
N ALA A 21 -4.09 -16.44 -4.65
CA ALA A 21 -3.47 -15.34 -3.95
C ALA A 21 -2.13 -15.92 -3.51
N PHE A 22 -1.08 -15.65 -4.28
CA PHE A 22 0.26 -15.91 -3.80
C PHE A 22 0.43 -14.98 -2.61
N ALA A 23 0.56 -15.56 -1.42
CA ALA A 23 1.04 -14.83 -0.27
C ALA A 23 2.33 -14.10 -0.69
N ALA A 24 2.46 -12.83 -0.30
CA ALA A 24 3.76 -12.17 -0.38
C ALA A 24 4.82 -13.08 0.28
N TYR A 25 6.07 -13.01 -0.16
CA TYR A 25 7.19 -13.65 0.54
C TYR A 25 7.30 -15.19 0.48
N HIS A 26 6.49 -15.90 -0.31
CA HIS A 26 6.78 -17.31 -0.66
C HIS A 26 7.87 -17.36 -1.74
N HIS A 27 9.10 -17.72 -1.35
CA HIS A 27 10.29 -17.72 -2.22
C HIS A 27 10.59 -19.13 -2.78
N GLU A 28 11.23 -19.23 -3.95
CA GLU A 28 11.60 -20.52 -4.56
C GLU A 28 12.43 -21.40 -3.59
N GLY A 29 11.85 -22.54 -3.19
CA GLY A 29 12.52 -23.54 -2.34
C GLY A 29 12.14 -23.47 -0.86
N GLU A 30 11.35 -22.48 -0.44
CA GLU A 30 10.63 -22.49 0.84
C GLU A 30 9.71 -23.73 0.85
N LYS A 31 9.80 -24.53 1.93
CA LYS A 31 9.01 -25.77 2.11
C LYS A 31 8.56 -25.94 3.56
N ASP A 32 8.94 -25.01 4.43
CA ASP A 32 8.71 -25.11 5.85
C ASP A 32 7.38 -24.46 6.22
N ALA A 33 6.92 -23.44 5.50
CA ALA A 33 5.57 -22.89 5.62
C ALA A 33 4.52 -23.98 5.33
N ASP A 34 4.62 -24.72 4.22
CA ASP A 34 3.71 -25.84 3.93
C ASP A 34 3.65 -26.90 5.06
N LYS A 35 4.80 -27.21 5.67
CA LYS A 35 4.88 -28.17 6.78
C LYS A 35 4.32 -27.59 8.07
N PHE A 36 4.52 -26.29 8.29
CA PHE A 36 3.98 -25.55 9.42
C PHE A 36 2.45 -25.49 9.32
N LEU A 37 1.90 -25.05 8.19
CA LEU A 37 0.46 -25.01 7.93
C LEU A 37 -0.21 -26.38 7.99
N SER A 38 0.52 -27.46 7.68
CA SER A 38 0.01 -28.82 7.89
C SER A 38 -0.24 -29.16 9.36
N ALA A 39 0.48 -28.53 10.30
CA ALA A 39 0.28 -28.68 11.74
C ALA A 39 -0.62 -27.57 12.32
N CYS A 40 -0.55 -26.37 11.76
CA CYS A 40 -1.21 -25.15 12.21
C CYS A 40 -2.01 -24.52 11.04
N PRO A 41 -3.11 -25.14 10.59
CA PRO A 41 -3.85 -24.67 9.41
C PRO A 41 -4.49 -23.30 9.61
N ASP A 42 -4.78 -22.92 10.86
CA ASP A 42 -5.39 -21.63 11.21
C ASP A 42 -4.39 -20.46 11.07
N ALA A 43 -3.09 -20.73 10.92
CA ALA A 43 -2.06 -19.72 10.67
C ALA A 43 -1.91 -19.37 9.18
N ALA A 44 -2.66 -20.02 8.29
CA ALA A 44 -2.60 -19.76 6.85
C ALA A 44 -3.00 -18.31 6.53
N GLY A 45 -2.17 -17.63 5.74
CA GLY A 45 -2.40 -16.22 5.40
C GLY A 45 -2.09 -15.23 6.52
N THR A 46 -1.54 -15.69 7.66
CA THR A 46 -1.10 -14.82 8.75
C THR A 46 0.37 -14.46 8.66
N LYS A 47 0.87 -13.48 9.42
CA LYS A 47 2.31 -13.16 9.48
C LYS A 47 3.22 -14.35 9.87
N LEU A 48 2.70 -15.49 10.31
CA LEU A 48 3.50 -16.71 10.55
C LEU A 48 3.70 -17.58 9.30
N ASP A 49 2.96 -17.34 8.21
CA ASP A 49 2.99 -18.13 6.97
C ASP A 49 4.07 -17.64 5.99
N HIS A 50 5.31 -17.52 6.48
CA HIS A 50 6.48 -17.25 5.64
C HIS A 50 7.81 -17.57 6.34
N CYS A 51 8.92 -17.36 5.61
CA CYS A 51 10.28 -17.63 6.08
C CYS A 51 10.62 -17.00 7.44
N ALA A 52 10.06 -15.84 7.81
CA ALA A 52 10.46 -15.17 9.04
C ALA A 52 10.04 -15.93 10.30
N LEU A 53 9.10 -16.88 10.19
CA LEU A 53 8.78 -17.80 11.29
C LEU A 53 10.02 -18.54 11.79
N CYS A 54 10.86 -19.04 10.87
CA CYS A 54 12.08 -19.79 11.21
C CYS A 54 13.37 -18.97 11.05
N HIS A 55 13.29 -17.76 10.50
CA HIS A 55 14.45 -16.96 10.11
C HIS A 55 14.39 -15.53 10.63
N SER A 56 15.50 -15.04 11.16
CA SER A 56 15.64 -13.68 11.63
C SER A 56 16.41 -12.80 10.63
N GLY A 57 16.24 -11.50 10.78
CA GLY A 57 17.17 -10.51 10.23
C GLY A 57 18.54 -10.58 10.90
N GLY A 58 19.47 -9.75 10.45
CA GLY A 58 20.78 -9.67 11.05
C GLY A 58 21.47 -8.35 10.76
N GLU A 59 22.65 -8.17 11.33
CA GLU A 59 23.40 -6.93 11.18
C GLU A 59 24.81 -7.18 10.70
N TYR A 60 25.33 -6.24 9.91
CA TYR A 60 26.73 -6.22 9.52
C TYR A 60 27.31 -4.83 9.67
N GLU A 61 28.62 -4.76 9.94
CA GLU A 61 29.34 -3.51 9.99
C GLU A 61 29.70 -3.05 8.57
N ASN A 62 29.21 -1.88 8.17
CA ASN A 62 29.65 -1.18 6.96
C ASN A 62 30.26 0.18 7.34
N LYS A 63 31.55 0.37 7.03
CA LYS A 63 32.28 1.64 7.26
C LYS A 63 32.11 2.21 8.69
N GLY A 64 32.13 1.35 9.72
CA GLY A 64 32.01 1.75 11.13
C GLY A 64 30.59 2.03 11.62
N LYS A 65 29.57 1.70 10.81
CA LYS A 65 28.16 1.75 11.18
C LYS A 65 27.55 0.36 11.06
N MET A 66 26.66 0.01 11.99
CA MET A 66 25.85 -1.20 11.86
C MET A 66 24.74 -0.96 10.84
N VAL A 67 24.55 -1.91 9.95
CA VAL A 67 23.45 -1.96 8.99
C VAL A 67 22.61 -3.18 9.32
N THR A 68 21.34 -2.94 9.63
CA THR A 68 20.35 -3.99 9.92
C THR A 68 19.64 -4.41 8.64
N LEU A 69 19.45 -5.72 8.46
CA LEU A 69 18.75 -6.32 7.33
C LEU A 69 17.59 -7.17 7.83
N GLY A 70 16.46 -7.14 7.12
CA GLY A 70 15.34 -8.06 7.37
C GLY A 70 15.72 -9.52 7.05
N SER A 71 14.88 -10.48 7.43
CA SER A 71 15.18 -11.92 7.31
C SER A 71 15.52 -12.36 5.88
N CYS A 72 14.76 -11.90 4.88
CA CYS A 72 15.03 -12.20 3.47
C CYS A 72 16.38 -11.62 3.00
N GLN A 73 16.65 -10.36 3.33
CA GLN A 73 17.89 -9.69 2.94
C GLN A 73 19.10 -10.30 3.65
N TRP A 74 18.96 -10.61 4.94
CA TRP A 74 20.00 -11.27 5.71
C TRP A 74 20.30 -12.66 5.14
N CYS A 75 19.28 -13.42 4.79
CA CYS A 75 19.44 -14.70 4.11
C CYS A 75 20.22 -14.54 2.78
N HIS A 76 19.85 -13.58 1.93
CA HIS A 76 20.61 -13.34 0.70
C HIS A 76 22.02 -12.80 0.93
N TYR A 77 22.24 -12.08 2.03
CA TYR A 77 23.54 -11.56 2.41
C TYR A 77 24.49 -12.65 2.93
N SER A 78 24.02 -13.53 3.83
CA SER A 78 24.86 -14.53 4.50
C SER A 78 24.82 -15.92 3.86
N TYR A 79 23.66 -16.38 3.37
CA TYR A 79 23.49 -17.66 2.68
C TYR A 79 23.77 -17.57 1.17
N GLY A 80 23.53 -16.40 0.57
CA GLY A 80 23.79 -16.14 -0.84
C GLY A 80 22.71 -16.69 -1.79
N TYR A 81 22.57 -16.07 -2.97
CA TYR A 81 21.58 -16.47 -3.99
C TYR A 81 21.84 -17.85 -4.60
N ASP A 82 23.07 -18.36 -4.51
CA ASP A 82 23.47 -19.69 -4.98
C ASP A 82 23.43 -20.75 -3.87
N GLY A 83 23.03 -20.37 -2.65
CA GLY A 83 23.00 -21.24 -1.48
C GLY A 83 24.37 -21.74 -1.04
N ALA A 84 25.45 -21.01 -1.37
CA ALA A 84 26.81 -21.40 -1.02
C ALA A 84 27.21 -21.04 0.42
N GLY A 85 26.43 -20.20 1.11
CA GLY A 85 26.66 -19.75 2.48
C GLY A 85 26.10 -20.70 3.54
N ASP A 86 26.11 -20.23 4.79
CA ASP A 86 25.66 -21.02 5.94
C ASP A 86 24.26 -20.57 6.41
N ILE A 87 23.25 -21.41 6.14
CA ILE A 87 21.85 -21.13 6.50
C ILE A 87 21.66 -21.09 8.02
N GLU A 88 22.56 -21.67 8.81
CA GLU A 88 22.47 -21.60 10.28
C GLU A 88 22.68 -20.19 10.82
N THR A 89 23.25 -19.28 10.02
CA THR A 89 23.44 -17.88 10.41
C THR A 89 22.18 -17.04 10.24
N THR A 90 21.11 -17.62 9.67
CA THR A 90 19.86 -16.92 9.35
C THR A 90 18.66 -17.45 10.13
N ILE A 91 18.80 -18.59 10.83
CA ILE A 91 17.71 -19.18 11.60
C ILE A 91 17.59 -18.49 12.95
N ASN A 92 16.34 -18.27 13.38
CA ASN A 92 16.04 -17.84 14.74
C ASN A 92 15.97 -19.06 15.69
N ASP A 93 15.72 -18.81 16.97
CA ASP A 93 15.74 -19.88 17.98
C ASP A 93 14.63 -20.93 17.76
N TYR A 94 13.42 -20.49 17.39
CA TYR A 94 12.35 -21.41 16.97
C TYR A 94 12.75 -22.26 15.76
N GLY A 95 13.36 -21.65 14.75
CA GLY A 95 13.86 -22.34 13.56
C GLY A 95 14.93 -23.38 13.91
N ALA A 96 15.79 -23.08 14.88
CA ALA A 96 16.79 -24.01 15.39
C ALA A 96 16.15 -25.22 16.10
N ASP A 97 15.13 -24.99 16.93
CA ASP A 97 14.39 -26.05 17.62
C ASP A 97 13.55 -26.90 16.66
N TYR A 98 12.86 -26.25 15.72
CA TYR A 98 12.11 -26.90 14.63
C TYR A 98 13.02 -27.80 13.80
N LYS A 99 14.20 -27.30 13.44
CA LYS A 99 15.20 -28.07 12.69
C LYS A 99 15.72 -29.25 13.51
N SER A 100 16.06 -29.03 14.78
CA SER A 100 16.60 -30.05 15.68
C SER A 100 15.61 -31.19 15.94
N ASN A 101 14.31 -30.91 15.85
CA ASN A 101 13.21 -31.88 15.99
C ASN A 101 12.77 -32.50 14.65
N GLY A 102 13.55 -32.31 13.58
CA GLY A 102 13.40 -33.03 12.32
C GLY A 102 12.70 -32.26 11.19
N ARG A 103 12.46 -30.95 11.35
CA ARG A 103 12.03 -30.03 10.28
C ARG A 103 10.84 -30.55 9.46
N ASN A 104 9.79 -30.96 10.17
CA ASN A 104 8.57 -31.54 9.62
C ASN A 104 7.34 -31.17 10.47
N ALA A 105 6.12 -31.44 9.99
CA ALA A 105 4.89 -31.07 10.72
C ALA A 105 4.84 -31.62 12.16
N ALA A 106 5.38 -32.82 12.42
CA ALA A 106 5.43 -33.37 13.77
C ALA A 106 6.44 -32.64 14.68
N ALA A 107 7.45 -31.97 14.11
CA ALA A 107 8.39 -31.14 14.85
C ALA A 107 7.67 -29.92 15.45
N VAL A 108 6.75 -29.29 14.71
CA VAL A 108 5.93 -28.16 15.21
C VAL A 108 5.19 -28.56 16.48
N THR A 109 4.50 -29.70 16.46
CA THR A 109 3.81 -30.23 17.65
C THR A 109 4.78 -30.61 18.76
N ALA A 110 5.96 -31.16 18.44
CA ALA A 110 6.93 -31.61 19.43
C ALA A 110 7.56 -30.45 20.22
N ILE A 111 7.75 -29.30 19.57
CA ILE A 111 8.32 -28.09 20.21
C ILE A 111 7.24 -27.16 20.77
N GLY A 112 5.95 -27.49 20.64
CA GLY A 112 4.86 -26.58 21.03
C GLY A 112 4.91 -26.12 22.50
N SER A 113 5.43 -26.94 23.41
CA SER A 113 5.59 -26.57 24.83
C SER A 113 6.97 -25.98 25.18
N MET A 114 7.83 -25.77 24.20
CA MET A 114 9.12 -25.08 24.38
C MET A 114 8.87 -23.58 24.30
N ASP A 115 9.71 -22.83 24.99
CA ASP A 115 9.84 -21.36 24.91
C ASP A 115 11.18 -21.16 24.21
N SER A 116 11.16 -20.96 22.88
CA SER A 116 12.37 -21.06 22.07
C SER A 116 13.24 -19.82 22.24
N ASP A 117 12.63 -18.64 22.29
CA ASP A 117 13.33 -17.35 22.38
C ASP A 117 13.47 -16.80 23.81
N GLY A 118 12.84 -17.46 24.79
CA GLY A 118 13.04 -17.20 26.22
C GLY A 118 12.22 -16.02 26.76
N ASP A 119 11.14 -15.64 26.08
CA ASP A 119 10.27 -14.53 26.46
C ASP A 119 9.25 -14.89 27.57
N GLY A 120 9.14 -16.19 27.89
CA GLY A 120 8.26 -16.74 28.92
C GLY A 120 6.93 -17.30 28.39
N TYR A 121 6.70 -17.29 27.08
CA TYR A 121 5.58 -17.91 26.39
C TYR A 121 6.03 -19.17 25.67
N THR A 122 5.14 -20.15 25.55
CA THR A 122 5.43 -21.34 24.75
C THR A 122 5.14 -21.07 23.28
N ASN A 123 5.90 -21.72 22.40
CA ASN A 123 5.70 -21.66 20.95
C ASN A 123 4.24 -21.85 20.54
N GLN A 124 3.50 -22.74 21.23
CA GLN A 124 2.09 -22.96 20.97
C GLN A 124 1.22 -21.75 21.37
N GLU A 125 1.48 -21.13 22.53
CA GLU A 125 0.75 -19.91 22.95
C GLU A 125 0.97 -18.77 21.96
N GLU A 126 2.19 -18.64 21.42
CA GLU A 126 2.55 -17.63 20.43
C GLU A 126 1.92 -17.88 19.06
N ILE A 127 1.98 -19.13 18.57
CA ILE A 127 1.31 -19.51 17.31
C ILE A 127 -0.20 -19.30 17.42
N GLU A 128 -0.82 -19.61 18.57
CA GLU A 128 -2.25 -19.34 18.81
C GLU A 128 -2.57 -17.83 18.89
N ALA A 129 -1.60 -17.02 19.32
CA ALA A 129 -1.70 -15.56 19.38
C ALA A 129 -1.26 -14.85 18.09
N ILE A 130 -0.82 -15.60 17.07
CA ILE A 130 -0.23 -15.07 15.84
C ILE A 130 0.97 -14.17 16.16
N THR A 131 1.90 -14.63 17.00
CA THR A 131 3.17 -13.97 17.31
C THR A 131 4.35 -14.89 16.98
N PHE A 132 5.53 -14.32 16.72
CA PHE A 132 6.70 -15.07 16.21
C PHE A 132 7.45 -15.80 17.33
N PRO A 133 7.37 -17.14 17.42
CA PRO A 133 7.97 -17.92 18.51
C PRO A 133 9.50 -17.98 18.59
N GLY A 134 10.17 -17.26 17.69
CA GLY A 134 11.62 -17.13 17.64
C GLY A 134 12.06 -15.67 17.76
N ASN A 135 11.18 -14.79 18.24
CA ASN A 135 11.43 -13.38 18.41
C ASN A 135 10.79 -12.89 19.73
N ALA A 136 11.61 -12.77 20.77
CA ALA A 136 11.15 -12.38 22.11
C ALA A 136 10.53 -10.97 22.20
N ASP A 137 10.66 -10.14 21.14
CA ASP A 137 10.00 -8.83 21.04
C ASP A 137 8.61 -8.91 20.37
N ASP A 138 8.18 -10.07 19.86
CA ASP A 138 6.87 -10.35 19.29
C ASP A 138 6.17 -11.51 20.02
N HIS A 139 5.45 -11.17 21.08
CA HIS A 139 4.89 -12.14 22.02
C HIS A 139 3.40 -11.87 22.34
N PRO A 140 2.68 -12.83 22.96
CA PRO A 140 1.28 -12.66 23.32
C PRO A 140 1.06 -11.45 24.23
N GLY A 141 -0.02 -10.70 23.96
CA GLY A 141 -0.38 -9.49 24.72
C GLY A 141 0.09 -8.18 24.11
N LEU A 142 0.82 -8.23 22.98
CA LEU A 142 1.08 -7.05 22.15
C LEU A 142 -0.16 -6.65 21.36
N THR A 143 -0.24 -5.38 20.98
CA THR A 143 -1.29 -4.84 20.10
C THR A 143 -0.74 -4.69 18.69
N GLU A 144 -1.52 -4.97 17.66
CA GLU A 144 -1.08 -4.68 16.29
C GLU A 144 -0.80 -3.20 16.11
N ALA A 145 0.27 -2.88 15.36
CA ALA A 145 0.61 -1.51 15.07
C ALA A 145 -0.49 -0.82 14.26
N PRO A 146 -0.77 0.47 14.53
CA PRO A 146 -1.72 1.22 13.73
C PRO A 146 -1.24 1.30 12.28
N HIS A 147 -2.20 1.30 11.37
CA HIS A 147 -1.93 1.33 9.94
C HIS A 147 -2.94 2.19 9.19
N ARG A 148 -2.53 2.59 7.99
CA ARG A 148 -3.36 3.30 7.03
C ARG A 148 -3.14 2.76 5.63
N ILE A 149 -4.23 2.50 4.93
CA ILE A 149 -4.21 2.01 3.55
C ILE A 149 -4.54 3.17 2.62
N TYR A 150 -3.70 3.37 1.61
CA TYR A 150 -3.91 4.35 0.56
C TYR A 150 -4.27 3.67 -0.75
N THR A 151 -5.31 4.18 -1.42
CA THR A 151 -5.63 3.80 -2.79
C THR A 151 -4.80 4.61 -3.79
N ARG A 152 -4.74 4.13 -5.03
CA ARG A 152 -4.14 4.87 -6.14
C ARG A 152 -4.72 6.26 -6.33
N ALA A 153 -6.04 6.39 -6.31
CA ALA A 153 -6.69 7.68 -6.48
C ALA A 153 -6.36 8.65 -5.33
N GLN A 154 -6.20 8.14 -4.10
CA GLN A 154 -5.74 8.96 -2.97
C GLN A 154 -4.30 9.45 -3.17
N ILE A 155 -3.38 8.54 -3.53
CA ILE A 155 -1.98 8.90 -3.81
C ILE A 155 -1.87 9.90 -4.98
N GLU A 156 -2.63 9.72 -6.04
CA GLU A 156 -2.62 10.62 -7.21
C GLU A 156 -3.22 12.00 -6.89
N ALA A 157 -4.11 12.10 -5.91
CA ALA A 157 -4.71 13.36 -5.45
C ALA A 157 -3.84 14.14 -4.45
N MET A 158 -2.79 13.55 -3.90
CA MET A 158 -1.82 14.22 -3.03
C MET A 158 -0.91 15.19 -3.82
N PRO A 159 -0.17 16.09 -3.12
CA PRO A 159 0.78 17.01 -3.77
C PRO A 159 1.79 16.30 -4.67
N ARG A 160 1.67 16.55 -5.98
CA ARG A 160 2.50 15.94 -7.03
C ARG A 160 3.90 16.56 -7.09
N HIS A 161 4.92 15.71 -7.25
CA HIS A 161 6.32 16.10 -7.47
C HIS A 161 6.93 15.31 -8.62
N THR A 162 7.54 16.02 -9.58
CA THR A 162 8.21 15.42 -10.75
C THR A 162 9.69 15.75 -10.71
N GLN A 163 10.53 14.73 -10.89
CA GLN A 163 11.99 14.88 -10.92
C GLN A 163 12.64 13.99 -11.99
N PHE A 164 13.51 14.61 -12.80
CA PHE A 164 14.42 13.92 -13.70
C PHE A 164 15.77 13.75 -13.01
N LEU A 165 16.34 12.55 -13.06
CA LEU A 165 17.61 12.24 -12.40
C LEU A 165 18.33 11.06 -13.05
N LEU A 166 19.61 10.93 -12.71
CA LEU A 166 20.39 9.73 -12.98
C LEU A 166 20.04 8.67 -11.93
N MET A 167 19.88 7.43 -12.39
CA MET A 167 19.72 6.23 -11.58
C MET A 167 20.98 5.38 -11.75
N ASN A 168 21.86 5.45 -10.75
CA ASN A 168 23.12 4.71 -10.72
C ASN A 168 22.95 3.34 -10.07
N THR A 169 23.44 2.30 -10.73
CA THR A 169 23.37 0.90 -10.28
C THR A 169 24.77 0.32 -10.13
N SER A 170 25.04 -0.44 -9.07
CA SER A 170 26.38 -1.01 -8.90
C SER A 170 26.68 -2.20 -9.81
N ARG A 171 25.65 -2.95 -10.24
CA ARG A 171 25.78 -4.24 -10.95
C ARG A 171 25.09 -4.29 -12.31
N SER A 172 24.21 -3.35 -12.61
CA SER A 172 23.42 -3.31 -13.84
C SER A 172 23.89 -2.13 -14.71
N GLY A 173 23.14 -1.79 -15.76
CA GLY A 173 23.34 -0.53 -16.48
C GLY A 173 22.66 0.62 -15.75
N ASP A 174 23.32 1.77 -15.75
CA ASP A 174 22.76 3.05 -15.31
C ASP A 174 21.73 3.55 -16.31
N PHE A 175 20.87 4.47 -15.87
CA PHE A 175 19.90 5.09 -16.77
C PHE A 175 19.42 6.43 -16.24
N TYR A 176 18.99 7.31 -17.14
CA TYR A 176 18.23 8.50 -16.78
C TYR A 176 16.73 8.22 -16.87
N ALA A 177 15.97 8.80 -15.94
CA ALA A 177 14.52 8.74 -15.96
C ALA A 177 13.91 9.96 -15.26
N GLU A 178 12.71 10.33 -15.69
CA GLU A 178 11.81 11.23 -15.02
C GLU A 178 10.75 10.42 -14.26
N TYR A 179 10.67 10.66 -12.96
CA TYR A 179 9.67 10.05 -12.09
C TYR A 179 8.70 11.11 -11.59
N THR A 180 7.43 10.73 -11.50
CA THR A 180 6.42 11.56 -10.83
C THR A 180 5.73 10.77 -9.72
N GLY A 181 5.56 11.43 -8.58
CA GLY A 181 5.05 10.83 -7.36
C GLY A 181 4.63 11.83 -6.30
N VAL A 182 4.45 11.32 -5.08
CA VAL A 182 4.24 12.12 -3.88
C VAL A 182 5.55 12.20 -3.11
N PRO A 183 5.96 13.37 -2.58
CA PRO A 183 7.07 13.44 -1.63
C PRO A 183 6.82 12.51 -0.44
N MET A 184 7.78 11.64 -0.12
CA MET A 184 7.65 10.67 0.98
C MET A 184 7.34 11.35 2.32
N LYS A 185 7.91 12.54 2.55
CA LYS A 185 7.58 13.37 3.71
C LYS A 185 6.08 13.68 3.79
N ASP A 186 5.48 14.11 2.68
CA ASP A 186 4.09 14.58 2.70
C ASP A 186 3.14 13.38 2.90
N LEU A 187 3.47 12.22 2.33
CA LEU A 187 2.76 10.96 2.55
C LEU A 187 2.84 10.48 4.01
N LEU A 188 4.02 10.56 4.64
CA LEU A 188 4.21 10.12 6.03
C LEU A 188 3.57 11.10 7.04
N ASP A 189 3.66 12.40 6.80
CA ASP A 189 2.96 13.40 7.61
C ASP A 189 1.44 13.18 7.54
N ASP A 190 0.94 12.90 6.33
CA ASP A 190 -0.46 12.57 6.11
C ASP A 190 -0.87 11.27 6.82
N ALA A 191 0.00 10.26 6.86
CA ALA A 191 -0.23 9.02 7.60
C ALA A 191 -0.22 9.18 9.13
N GLY A 192 0.06 10.39 9.65
CA GLY A 192 0.09 10.65 11.08
C GLY A 192 1.38 10.19 11.76
N ILE A 193 2.52 10.23 11.07
CA ILE A 193 3.81 9.82 11.65
C ILE A 193 4.10 10.44 13.04
N LEU A 194 4.54 9.61 13.98
CA LEU A 194 4.88 10.05 15.34
C LEU A 194 6.28 10.65 15.40
N ALA A 195 6.48 11.57 16.34
CA ALA A 195 7.79 12.18 16.61
C ALA A 195 8.85 11.19 17.11
N SER A 196 8.44 10.00 17.57
CA SER A 196 9.33 8.91 17.96
C SER A 196 9.94 8.17 16.77
N ALA A 197 9.39 8.35 15.56
CA ALA A 197 9.89 7.68 14.37
C ALA A 197 11.30 8.17 13.99
N THR A 198 12.17 7.24 13.62
CA THR A 198 13.56 7.49 13.22
C THR A 198 13.85 7.12 11.79
N GLY A 199 13.05 6.24 11.19
CA GLY A 199 13.18 5.85 9.78
C GLY A 199 11.93 5.16 9.25
N VAL A 200 12.01 4.73 8.00
CA VAL A 200 11.03 3.84 7.38
C VAL A 200 11.72 2.66 6.73
N THR A 201 11.07 1.50 6.75
CA THR A 201 11.47 0.32 5.98
C THR A 201 10.43 0.08 4.89
N VAL A 202 10.86 0.07 3.64
CA VAL A 202 10.00 0.00 2.46
C VAL A 202 10.12 -1.38 1.85
N PHE A 203 9.01 -2.12 1.73
CA PHE A 203 9.00 -3.48 1.22
C PHE A 203 8.37 -3.58 -0.16
N ALA A 204 8.97 -4.46 -0.96
CA ALA A 204 8.40 -5.03 -2.17
C ALA A 204 7.81 -6.42 -1.85
N PRO A 205 6.80 -6.89 -2.60
CA PRO A 205 6.12 -8.15 -2.32
C PRO A 205 6.99 -9.40 -2.55
N ASP A 206 8.16 -9.25 -3.17
CA ASP A 206 9.13 -10.32 -3.41
C ASP A 206 10.09 -10.58 -2.23
N GLY A 207 9.97 -9.84 -1.12
CA GLY A 207 10.90 -9.95 0.02
C GLY A 207 12.03 -8.93 0.03
N TRP A 208 12.16 -8.11 -1.01
CA TRP A 208 13.10 -7.00 -0.96
C TRP A 208 12.60 -5.90 -0.02
N ALA A 209 13.50 -5.37 0.80
CA ALA A 209 13.23 -4.21 1.65
C ALA A 209 14.35 -3.18 1.55
N GLN A 210 14.07 -1.93 1.88
CA GLN A 210 15.10 -0.90 2.03
C GLN A 210 14.75 0.04 3.17
N THR A 211 15.71 0.29 4.06
CA THR A 211 15.56 1.26 5.14
C THR A 211 16.03 2.65 4.72
N HIS A 212 15.23 3.65 5.07
CA HIS A 212 15.50 5.06 4.85
C HIS A 212 15.39 5.81 6.18
N PRO A 213 16.45 6.47 6.67
CA PRO A 213 16.33 7.30 7.87
C PRO A 213 15.40 8.49 7.61
N LEU A 214 14.73 9.01 8.64
CA LEU A 214 13.97 10.24 8.48
C LEU A 214 14.93 11.42 8.33
N ALA A 215 15.91 11.55 9.23
CA ALA A 215 16.87 12.64 9.21
C ALA A 215 18.11 12.31 8.36
N TYR A 216 18.84 13.35 7.94
CA TYR A 216 20.10 13.18 7.25
C TYR A 216 21.12 12.42 8.12
N GLU A 217 21.77 11.44 7.52
CA GLU A 217 22.95 10.79 8.06
C GLU A 217 24.12 10.86 7.07
N ASP A 218 25.35 10.95 7.59
CA ASP A 218 26.58 11.00 6.79
C ASP A 218 27.01 9.63 6.21
N SER A 219 26.12 8.64 6.20
CA SER A 219 26.40 7.37 5.51
C SER A 219 26.13 7.53 4.01
N PRO A 220 27.04 7.15 3.10
CA PRO A 220 26.80 7.28 1.66
C PRO A 220 25.64 6.40 1.16
N GLU A 221 25.29 5.33 1.88
CA GLU A 221 24.27 4.35 1.46
C GLU A 221 22.89 4.59 2.07
N THR A 222 22.72 5.59 2.94
CA THR A 222 21.42 5.90 3.57
C THR A 222 20.81 7.17 3.00
N TYR A 223 19.54 7.12 2.59
CA TYR A 223 18.85 8.21 1.90
C TYR A 223 17.70 8.71 2.77
N HIS A 224 17.75 9.99 3.14
CA HIS A 224 16.88 10.55 4.18
C HIS A 224 15.57 11.11 3.63
N VAL A 225 14.48 10.93 4.37
CA VAL A 225 13.14 11.34 3.93
C VAL A 225 12.82 12.81 4.25
N TYR A 226 13.38 13.35 5.34
CA TYR A 226 13.04 14.66 5.90
C TYR A 226 14.22 15.63 5.97
N GLY A 227 13.91 16.90 5.76
CA GLY A 227 14.82 18.01 5.99
C GLY A 227 15.83 18.21 4.86
N ASN A 228 16.66 19.23 5.01
CA ASN A 228 17.72 19.52 4.07
C ASN A 228 19.03 18.85 4.49
N MET A 229 19.93 18.63 3.54
CA MET A 229 21.31 18.30 3.87
C MET A 229 21.93 19.37 4.78
N PRO A 230 22.86 19.01 5.69
CA PRO A 230 23.49 19.94 6.60
C PRO A 230 24.09 21.16 5.88
N GLY A 231 23.63 22.36 6.23
CA GLY A 231 24.10 23.62 5.65
C GLY A 231 23.58 23.90 4.23
N ALA A 232 22.70 23.07 3.68
CA ALA A 232 22.14 23.25 2.35
C ALA A 232 20.71 23.81 2.38
N SER A 233 20.30 24.43 1.27
CA SER A 233 18.92 24.86 1.03
C SER A 233 18.08 23.81 0.29
N TYR A 234 18.58 22.59 0.18
CA TYR A 234 18.00 21.48 -0.58
C TYR A 234 18.05 20.18 0.22
N GLN A 235 17.10 19.28 -0.03
CA GLN A 235 17.11 17.92 0.51
C GLN A 235 18.20 17.07 -0.15
N TYR A 236 18.30 17.11 -1.47
CA TYR A 236 19.38 16.47 -2.23
C TYR A 236 20.06 17.49 -3.16
N PRO A 237 21.37 17.34 -3.43
CA PRO A 237 22.09 18.27 -4.27
C PRO A 237 21.48 18.35 -5.67
N PRO A 238 21.45 19.53 -6.31
CA PRO A 238 21.01 19.64 -7.69
C PRO A 238 21.80 18.70 -8.61
N ALA A 239 21.10 17.92 -9.43
CA ALA A 239 21.74 16.95 -10.31
C ALA A 239 22.39 17.62 -11.53
N THR A 240 23.38 16.94 -12.10
CA THR A 240 24.06 17.32 -13.35
C THR A 240 23.83 16.24 -14.39
N TYR A 241 23.53 16.64 -15.62
CA TYR A 241 23.38 15.69 -16.73
C TYR A 241 24.75 15.33 -17.30
N PHE A 242 25.14 14.07 -17.15
CA PHE A 242 26.38 13.52 -17.69
C PHE A 242 26.10 12.68 -18.92
N TYR A 243 26.63 13.12 -20.06
CA TYR A 243 26.60 12.34 -21.30
C TYR A 243 28.02 12.05 -21.81
N ASN A 244 28.24 10.84 -22.29
CA ASN A 244 29.39 10.49 -23.10
C ASN A 244 28.98 9.43 -24.13
N THR A 245 29.42 9.59 -25.38
CA THR A 245 29.09 8.62 -26.43
C THR A 245 29.55 7.21 -26.06
N GLN A 246 30.70 7.03 -25.40
CA GLN A 246 31.19 5.72 -24.93
C GLN A 246 30.22 5.04 -23.96
N ALA A 247 29.59 5.82 -23.08
CA ALA A 247 28.66 5.33 -22.07
C ALA A 247 27.30 4.94 -22.65
N ASP A 248 26.89 5.58 -23.74
CA ASP A 248 25.57 5.45 -24.34
C ASP A 248 25.33 4.06 -24.93
N THR A 249 24.43 3.29 -24.32
CA THR A 249 24.09 1.91 -24.73
C THR A 249 23.56 1.83 -26.16
N ALA A 250 22.89 2.87 -26.66
CA ALA A 250 22.40 2.91 -28.03
C ALA A 250 23.52 3.19 -29.06
N LYS A 251 24.62 3.82 -28.64
CA LYS A 251 25.80 4.10 -29.51
C LYS A 251 26.91 3.06 -29.35
N ASN A 252 27.01 2.44 -28.18
CA ASN A 252 27.96 1.38 -27.86
C ASN A 252 27.22 0.19 -27.24
N PRO A 253 26.52 -0.63 -28.05
CA PRO A 253 25.67 -1.71 -27.54
C PRO A 253 26.43 -2.86 -26.86
N THR A 254 27.76 -2.92 -27.01
CA THR A 254 28.59 -3.97 -26.40
C THR A 254 29.14 -3.56 -25.04
N ASP A 255 29.61 -2.33 -24.90
CA ASP A 255 30.36 -1.86 -23.73
C ASP A 255 29.73 -0.62 -23.06
N GLY A 256 28.69 -0.02 -23.64
CA GLY A 256 27.96 1.09 -23.04
C GLY A 256 27.23 0.65 -21.78
N TRP A 257 27.14 1.57 -20.81
CA TRP A 257 26.65 1.28 -19.46
C TRP A 257 25.50 2.17 -19.01
N CYS A 258 25.22 3.26 -19.73
CA CYS A 258 24.15 4.19 -19.38
C CYS A 258 23.11 4.27 -20.51
N ASP A 259 21.85 4.04 -20.15
CA ASP A 259 20.70 4.24 -21.03
C ASP A 259 20.27 5.72 -21.04
N PHE A 260 20.32 6.32 -22.23
CA PHE A 260 19.89 7.70 -22.52
C PHE A 260 18.63 7.75 -23.41
N SER A 261 17.92 6.63 -23.55
CA SER A 261 16.77 6.51 -24.45
C SER A 261 15.50 7.21 -23.92
N ALA A 262 15.46 7.55 -22.62
CA ALA A 262 14.33 8.22 -22.00
C ALA A 262 13.97 9.53 -22.74
N PRO A 263 12.69 9.76 -23.08
CA PRO A 263 12.23 11.00 -23.71
C PRO A 263 12.70 12.27 -22.98
N SER A 264 12.73 12.23 -21.66
CA SER A 264 13.21 13.30 -20.79
C SER A 264 14.70 13.66 -20.97
N CYS A 265 15.52 12.82 -21.63
CA CYS A 265 16.91 13.14 -22.00
C CYS A 265 17.03 14.13 -23.17
N VAL A 266 15.99 14.26 -24.01
CA VAL A 266 16.04 15.07 -25.24
C VAL A 266 16.33 16.54 -24.92
N GLY A 267 17.26 17.13 -25.67
CA GLY A 267 17.63 18.54 -25.53
C GLY A 267 18.62 18.84 -24.38
N ARG A 268 19.09 17.81 -23.65
CA ARG A 268 20.11 17.97 -22.61
C ARG A 268 21.52 17.84 -23.17
N SER A 269 22.49 18.41 -22.48
CA SER A 269 23.91 18.37 -22.87
C SER A 269 24.79 18.08 -21.66
N HIS A 270 25.89 17.36 -21.88
CA HIS A 270 26.85 17.01 -20.84
C HIS A 270 27.27 18.25 -20.03
N GLY A 271 27.20 18.16 -18.70
CA GLY A 271 27.56 19.23 -17.76
C GLY A 271 26.43 20.22 -17.47
N ASN A 272 25.26 20.10 -18.11
CA ASN A 272 24.12 20.95 -17.79
C ASN A 272 23.53 20.58 -16.42
N VAL A 273 23.12 21.59 -15.65
CA VAL A 273 22.29 21.39 -14.47
C VAL A 273 20.95 20.79 -14.88
N ILE A 274 20.43 19.85 -14.07
CA ILE A 274 19.09 19.32 -14.19
C ILE A 274 18.17 20.15 -13.26
N PRO A 275 17.30 21.02 -13.80
CA PRO A 275 16.38 21.77 -12.98
C PRO A 275 15.24 20.86 -12.49
N VAL A 276 14.97 20.90 -11.19
CA VAL A 276 13.82 20.23 -10.56
C VAL A 276 13.08 21.27 -9.71
N ALA A 277 11.81 21.51 -10.04
CA ALA A 277 10.99 22.48 -9.32
C ALA A 277 10.77 22.02 -7.88
N GLY A 278 11.10 22.87 -6.90
CA GLY A 278 11.05 22.51 -5.48
C GLY A 278 12.23 21.65 -4.98
N GLY A 279 13.25 21.44 -5.82
CA GLY A 279 14.43 20.63 -5.49
C GLY A 279 14.16 19.12 -5.57
N LEU A 280 15.23 18.34 -5.58
CA LEU A 280 15.17 16.88 -5.58
C LEU A 280 14.75 16.36 -4.19
N LYS A 281 13.87 15.34 -4.16
CA LYS A 281 13.29 14.77 -2.94
C LYS A 281 13.25 13.24 -2.98
N ALA A 282 13.13 12.61 -1.82
CA ALA A 282 12.65 11.23 -1.75
C ALA A 282 11.15 11.20 -2.09
N ILE A 283 10.74 10.39 -3.06
CA ILE A 283 9.35 10.30 -3.51
C ILE A 283 8.85 8.86 -3.59
N LEU A 284 7.55 8.67 -3.38
CA LEU A 284 6.81 7.49 -3.83
C LEU A 284 6.28 7.78 -5.23
N ALA A 285 7.02 7.34 -6.26
CA ALA A 285 6.66 7.50 -7.66
C ALA A 285 5.53 6.54 -8.06
N TYR A 286 4.61 7.00 -8.91
CA TYR A 286 3.56 6.20 -9.56
C TYR A 286 3.59 6.32 -11.10
N GLU A 287 4.43 7.21 -11.63
CA GLU A 287 4.69 7.38 -13.06
C GLU A 287 6.18 7.45 -13.38
N ARG A 288 6.53 6.97 -14.58
CA ARG A 288 7.84 7.13 -15.21
C ARG A 288 7.63 7.69 -16.63
N GLU A 289 8.36 8.76 -16.98
CA GLU A 289 8.22 9.44 -18.28
C GLU A 289 6.78 9.88 -18.60
N GLY A 290 6.02 10.29 -17.57
CA GLY A 290 4.63 10.76 -17.70
C GLY A 290 3.60 9.66 -17.97
N VAL A 291 3.98 8.38 -17.85
CA VAL A 291 3.07 7.24 -17.95
C VAL A 291 3.10 6.41 -16.66
N ALA A 292 1.98 5.77 -16.33
CA ALA A 292 1.92 4.84 -15.21
C ALA A 292 3.00 3.76 -15.35
N MET A 293 3.69 3.45 -14.25
CA MET A 293 4.72 2.40 -14.27
C MET A 293 4.09 1.02 -14.44
N ASP A 294 4.75 0.15 -15.20
CA ASP A 294 4.33 -1.23 -15.38
C ASP A 294 4.30 -1.93 -14.01
N PRO A 295 3.14 -2.51 -13.61
CA PRO A 295 3.03 -3.23 -12.36
C PRO A 295 4.06 -4.35 -12.25
N GLY A 296 4.57 -4.55 -11.04
CA GLY A 296 5.47 -5.65 -10.76
C GLY A 296 4.80 -7.00 -11.00
N ILE A 297 5.54 -7.94 -11.56
CA ILE A 297 5.15 -9.34 -11.66
C ILE A 297 6.29 -10.21 -11.15
N LEU A 298 5.94 -11.42 -10.70
CA LEU A 298 6.91 -12.46 -10.41
C LEU A 298 7.09 -13.31 -11.67
N THR A 299 8.30 -13.32 -12.25
CA THR A 299 8.57 -14.14 -13.44
C THR A 299 8.58 -15.63 -13.11
N ASP A 300 8.59 -16.48 -14.14
CA ASP A 300 8.73 -17.94 -13.99
C ASP A 300 10.04 -18.34 -13.27
N GLU A 301 11.04 -17.45 -13.24
CA GLU A 301 12.28 -17.60 -12.48
C GLU A 301 12.22 -16.99 -11.06
N ASN A 302 11.02 -16.69 -10.57
CA ASN A 302 10.77 -16.12 -9.25
C ASN A 302 11.52 -14.80 -9.00
N LYS A 303 11.60 -13.95 -10.03
CA LYS A 303 12.22 -12.62 -9.95
C LYS A 303 11.19 -11.53 -10.16
N LEU A 304 11.33 -10.44 -9.42
CA LEU A 304 10.56 -9.24 -9.65
C LEU A 304 10.94 -8.59 -10.99
N ASP A 305 9.99 -8.58 -11.92
CA ASP A 305 10.00 -7.76 -13.11
C ASP A 305 8.97 -6.63 -12.99
N GLY A 306 9.17 -5.51 -13.67
CA GLY A 306 8.34 -4.29 -13.49
C GLY A 306 8.75 -3.43 -12.29
N GLU A 307 8.26 -2.19 -12.21
CA GLU A 307 8.67 -1.25 -11.15
C GLU A 307 7.50 -0.55 -10.45
N GLY A 308 6.28 -0.73 -10.95
CA GLY A 308 5.04 -0.19 -10.39
C GLY A 308 4.27 -1.18 -9.52
N PRO A 309 3.08 -0.82 -9.01
CA PRO A 309 2.41 0.46 -9.24
C PRO A 309 3.16 1.63 -8.60
N TYR A 310 3.97 1.36 -7.58
CA TYR A 310 4.76 2.37 -6.87
C TYR A 310 6.23 2.02 -6.80
N ARG A 311 7.08 3.05 -6.81
CA ARG A 311 8.52 2.95 -6.60
C ARG A 311 8.99 4.02 -5.64
N VAL A 312 9.71 3.67 -4.58
CA VAL A 312 10.46 4.68 -3.82
C VAL A 312 11.66 5.10 -4.65
N VAL A 313 11.78 6.41 -4.92
CA VAL A 313 12.87 6.99 -5.70
C VAL A 313 13.62 7.99 -4.85
N VAL A 314 14.91 7.73 -4.64
CA VAL A 314 15.82 8.60 -3.91
C VAL A 314 16.88 9.18 -4.87
N PRO A 315 17.13 10.50 -4.84
CA PRO A 315 18.20 11.13 -5.60
C PRO A 315 19.60 10.78 -5.05
N GLN A 316 20.63 10.98 -5.86
CA GLN A 316 22.02 10.92 -5.40
C GLN A 316 22.27 11.94 -4.27
N LYS A 317 22.90 11.49 -3.19
CA LYS A 317 23.47 12.34 -2.13
C LYS A 317 24.79 12.95 -2.54
N VAL A 318 25.55 12.23 -3.36
CA VAL A 318 26.82 12.71 -3.94
C VAL A 318 26.69 12.67 -5.46
N VAL A 319 26.75 13.83 -6.11
CA VAL A 319 26.60 13.91 -7.57
C VAL A 319 27.82 13.29 -8.24
N ASN A 320 27.61 12.19 -8.97
CA ASN A 320 28.61 11.57 -9.85
C ASN A 320 28.04 11.24 -11.23
N ALA A 321 28.95 10.99 -12.18
CA ALA A 321 28.62 10.51 -13.51
C ALA A 321 28.12 9.05 -13.47
N PRO A 322 27.47 8.55 -14.55
CA PRO A 322 27.21 7.12 -14.66
C PRO A 322 28.51 6.34 -14.74
N ASP A 323 28.58 5.18 -14.11
CA ASP A 323 29.74 4.31 -14.07
C ASP A 323 29.46 2.92 -14.64
N GLN A 324 30.52 2.28 -15.12
CA GLN A 324 30.43 0.94 -15.66
C GLN A 324 30.00 -0.05 -14.56
N SER A 325 29.27 -1.10 -14.93
CA SER A 325 28.87 -2.17 -14.00
C SER A 325 30.09 -2.81 -13.33
N SER A 326 30.00 -3.09 -12.03
CA SER A 326 31.02 -3.89 -11.30
C SER A 326 31.24 -5.29 -11.88
N LYS A 327 30.28 -5.81 -12.66
CA LYS A 327 30.36 -7.12 -13.32
C LYS A 327 30.94 -7.05 -14.73
N ALA A 328 31.17 -5.86 -15.28
CA ALA A 328 31.66 -5.72 -16.65
C ALA A 328 33.13 -6.16 -16.75
N ASN A 329 33.44 -6.92 -17.80
CA ASN A 329 34.82 -7.34 -18.10
C ASN A 329 35.72 -6.15 -18.48
N ASN A 330 35.15 -5.12 -19.10
CA ASN A 330 35.88 -3.95 -19.57
C ASN A 330 35.68 -2.77 -18.61
N GLN A 331 36.67 -2.53 -17.75
CA GLN A 331 36.73 -1.36 -16.87
C GLN A 331 37.63 -0.24 -17.43
N ASN A 332 38.24 -0.39 -18.61
CA ASN A 332 39.11 0.65 -19.19
C ASN A 332 38.28 1.66 -20.01
N VAL A 333 37.38 2.35 -19.34
CA VAL A 333 36.41 3.29 -19.92
C VAL A 333 36.48 4.66 -19.25
N ILE A 334 35.79 5.67 -19.79
CA ILE A 334 35.84 7.04 -19.24
C ILE A 334 35.34 7.13 -17.79
N TRP A 335 34.34 6.31 -17.43
CA TRP A 335 33.79 6.21 -16.09
C TRP A 335 33.76 4.73 -15.67
N PRO A 336 34.90 4.20 -15.17
CA PRO A 336 34.96 2.83 -14.66
C PRO A 336 34.11 2.69 -13.40
N TYR A 337 33.75 1.46 -13.05
CA TYR A 337 33.07 1.18 -11.78
C TYR A 337 33.84 1.80 -10.61
N ASN A 338 33.14 2.53 -9.75
CA ASN A 338 33.73 3.06 -8.53
C ASN A 338 32.85 2.72 -7.33
N TYR A 339 33.35 1.83 -6.47
CA TYR A 339 32.66 1.38 -5.26
C TYR A 339 32.27 2.52 -4.30
N ASP A 340 33.00 3.63 -4.28
CA ASP A 340 32.72 4.76 -3.38
C ASP A 340 31.81 5.82 -4.00
N TRP A 341 31.33 5.61 -5.24
CA TRP A 341 30.34 6.49 -5.86
C TRP A 341 28.92 6.17 -5.39
N ASP A 342 28.03 7.14 -5.55
CA ASP A 342 26.63 7.02 -5.16
C ASP A 342 25.86 6.17 -6.18
N HIS A 343 25.33 5.03 -5.73
CA HIS A 343 24.48 4.11 -6.50
C HIS A 343 23.03 4.14 -6.00
N ASN A 344 22.41 5.32 -6.02
CA ASN A 344 21.04 5.58 -5.54
C ASN A 344 19.98 4.59 -6.01
N ALA A 345 20.10 4.02 -7.22
CA ALA A 345 19.09 3.10 -7.74
C ALA A 345 18.96 1.82 -6.91
N GLY A 346 20.03 1.40 -6.21
CA GLY A 346 20.00 0.25 -5.30
C GLY A 346 19.15 0.50 -4.05
N ALA A 347 18.98 1.76 -3.65
CA ALA A 347 18.12 2.16 -2.54
C ALA A 347 16.69 2.54 -2.99
N CYS A 348 16.34 2.31 -4.25
CA CYS A 348 15.03 2.65 -4.78
C CYS A 348 14.15 1.39 -4.90
N THR A 349 13.39 1.08 -3.85
CA THR A 349 12.48 -0.09 -3.82
C THR A 349 11.45 -0.02 -4.95
N ARG A 350 11.41 -1.05 -5.78
CA ARG A 350 10.45 -1.25 -6.88
C ARG A 350 9.21 -1.96 -6.36
N THR A 351 8.05 -1.73 -6.99
CA THR A 351 6.81 -2.47 -6.68
C THR A 351 6.47 -2.38 -5.19
N VAL A 352 6.45 -1.17 -4.65
CA VAL A 352 6.23 -0.93 -3.23
C VAL A 352 4.78 -1.24 -2.87
N THR A 353 4.57 -2.04 -1.83
CA THR A 353 3.23 -2.31 -1.26
C THR A 353 3.14 -1.94 0.23
N ILE A 354 4.26 -1.84 0.93
CA ILE A 354 4.31 -1.61 2.37
C ILE A 354 5.40 -0.57 2.72
N ILE A 355 5.07 0.35 3.63
CA ILE A 355 6.03 1.23 4.30
C ILE A 355 5.83 1.08 5.81
N LYS A 356 6.78 0.44 6.49
CA LYS A 356 6.83 0.39 7.95
C LYS A 356 7.53 1.64 8.49
N VAL A 357 6.92 2.30 9.46
CA VAL A 357 7.47 3.46 10.17
C VAL A 357 8.12 2.98 11.46
N GLU A 358 9.42 3.19 11.55
CA GLU A 358 10.28 2.58 12.56
C GLU A 358 10.72 3.59 13.64
N PRO A 359 10.98 3.14 14.87
CA PRO A 359 10.71 1.79 15.39
C PRO A 359 9.22 1.58 15.68
N LEU A 360 8.77 0.33 15.81
CA LEU A 360 7.44 0.05 16.36
C LEU A 360 7.27 0.71 17.74
N PRO A 361 6.09 1.29 18.05
CA PRO A 361 5.81 1.77 19.40
C PRO A 361 5.88 0.64 20.44
N VAL A 362 6.23 0.99 21.68
CA VAL A 362 6.34 0.02 22.78
C VAL A 362 5.00 -0.68 23.01
N GLY A 363 5.03 -2.01 23.14
CA GLY A 363 3.83 -2.82 23.37
C GLY A 363 3.06 -3.16 22.09
N MET A 364 3.63 -2.87 20.92
CA MET A 364 3.03 -3.18 19.63
C MET A 364 3.83 -4.21 18.83
N THR A 365 3.12 -4.90 17.93
CA THR A 365 3.69 -5.87 16.99
C THR A 365 3.38 -5.49 15.53
N ASP A 366 4.11 -6.10 14.59
CA ASP A 366 3.84 -5.97 13.16
C ASP A 366 2.41 -6.43 12.81
N ILE A 367 1.83 -5.76 11.82
CA ILE A 367 0.54 -6.16 11.25
C ILE A 367 0.66 -7.46 10.46
N ASP A 368 -0.46 -8.08 10.15
CA ASP A 368 -0.52 -9.16 9.19
C ASP A 368 -0.27 -8.66 7.76
N VAL A 369 0.98 -8.80 7.29
CA VAL A 369 1.42 -8.25 6.00
C VAL A 369 1.14 -9.19 4.81
N LEU A 370 0.73 -10.44 5.01
CA LEU A 370 0.56 -11.38 3.89
C LEU A 370 -0.60 -11.01 2.96
N GLU A 371 -1.64 -10.36 3.48
CA GLU A 371 -2.74 -9.82 2.67
C GLU A 371 -2.33 -8.59 1.84
N THR A 372 -1.15 -8.02 2.10
CA THR A 372 -0.67 -6.75 1.52
C THR A 372 0.39 -6.93 0.41
N GLY A 373 0.45 -8.14 -0.14
CA GLY A 373 1.36 -8.56 -1.21
C GLY A 373 0.95 -8.18 -2.62
N TRP A 374 0.90 -9.19 -3.48
CA TRP A 374 0.53 -9.04 -4.90
C TRP A 374 -0.88 -8.49 -5.12
N SER A 375 -1.81 -8.73 -4.19
CA SER A 375 -3.14 -8.12 -4.19
C SER A 375 -3.10 -6.58 -4.17
N TYR A 376 -2.11 -5.99 -3.47
CA TYR A 376 -1.93 -4.54 -3.38
C TYR A 376 -1.27 -3.99 -4.64
N VAL A 377 -0.42 -4.78 -5.30
CA VAL A 377 0.08 -4.48 -6.66
C VAL A 377 -1.09 -4.39 -7.64
N ASP A 378 -1.95 -5.41 -7.67
CA ASP A 378 -3.09 -5.50 -8.59
C ASP A 378 -4.13 -4.40 -8.36
N SER A 379 -4.39 -4.06 -7.08
CA SER A 379 -5.36 -3.02 -6.70
C SER A 379 -4.77 -1.61 -6.60
N GLY A 380 -3.46 -1.45 -6.81
CA GLY A 380 -2.76 -0.17 -6.69
C GLY A 380 -2.86 0.42 -5.29
N LYS A 381 -2.82 -0.41 -4.24
CA LYS A 381 -2.87 0.01 -2.84
C LYS A 381 -1.46 0.02 -2.22
N ILE A 382 -1.29 0.80 -1.16
CA ILE A 382 -0.10 0.76 -0.31
C ILE A 382 -0.54 0.88 1.15
N ILE A 383 0.10 0.14 2.05
CA ILE A 383 -0.12 0.27 3.50
C ILE A 383 1.06 0.97 4.15
N ILE A 384 0.75 1.88 5.08
CA ILE A 384 1.72 2.53 5.95
C ILE A 384 1.36 2.18 7.39
N TYR A 385 2.29 1.63 8.16
CA TYR A 385 2.02 1.20 9.54
C TYR A 385 3.22 1.41 10.45
N GLY A 386 3.04 1.28 11.77
CA GLY A 386 4.13 1.33 12.74
C GLY A 386 4.02 2.54 13.66
N ALA A 387 5.07 3.34 13.78
CA ALA A 387 5.06 4.58 14.56
C ALA A 387 4.25 5.71 13.89
N ILE A 388 2.96 5.47 13.70
CA ILE A 388 1.95 6.45 13.30
C ILE A 388 0.91 6.62 14.43
N ASP A 389 0.17 7.73 14.40
CA ASP A 389 -0.88 8.02 15.37
C ASP A 389 -2.07 7.07 15.18
N GLY A 390 -2.16 6.10 16.09
CA GLY A 390 -3.23 5.09 16.15
C GLY A 390 -4.42 5.49 17.01
N THR A 391 -4.56 6.76 17.39
CA THR A 391 -5.71 7.21 18.17
C THR A 391 -6.98 7.14 17.32
N ASP A 392 -8.01 6.50 17.84
CA ASP A 392 -9.39 6.48 17.32
C ASP A 392 -10.29 6.82 18.52
N SER A 393 -10.58 8.12 18.68
CA SER A 393 -11.18 8.66 19.89
C SER A 393 -12.66 8.27 20.05
N ASN A 394 -13.36 8.00 18.95
CA ASN A 394 -14.78 7.62 18.93
C ASN A 394 -15.00 6.11 18.68
N GLY A 395 -13.94 5.36 18.36
CA GLY A 395 -13.98 3.91 18.16
C GLY A 395 -14.68 3.49 16.88
N ASN A 396 -14.75 4.37 15.88
CA ASN A 396 -15.51 4.14 14.66
C ASN A 396 -14.73 3.33 13.60
N GLY A 397 -13.43 3.11 13.83
CA GLY A 397 -12.50 2.39 12.95
C GLY A 397 -11.67 3.30 12.05
N ILE A 398 -11.78 4.62 12.17
CA ILE A 398 -10.99 5.63 11.45
C ILE A 398 -10.10 6.33 12.46
N LEU A 399 -8.83 6.50 12.11
CA LEU A 399 -7.87 7.18 12.99
C LEU A 399 -8.17 8.69 13.04
N ASP A 400 -7.97 9.31 14.21
CA ASP A 400 -8.09 10.76 14.43
C ASP A 400 -7.20 11.56 13.45
N SER A 401 -6.06 10.98 13.06
CA SER A 401 -5.13 11.53 12.06
C SER A 401 -5.73 11.58 10.65
N GLU A 402 -6.74 10.75 10.36
CA GLU A 402 -7.55 10.77 9.13
C GLU A 402 -8.80 11.64 9.27
N GLU A 403 -9.53 11.56 10.39
CA GLU A 403 -10.76 12.33 10.61
C GLU A 403 -10.47 13.85 10.72
N GLY A 404 -9.33 14.17 11.32
CA GLY A 404 -8.92 15.51 11.73
C GLY A 404 -9.22 15.76 13.20
N THR A 405 -8.42 16.63 13.83
CA THR A 405 -8.46 16.87 15.29
C THR A 405 -8.96 18.27 15.66
N ASP A 406 -9.82 18.86 14.82
CA ASP A 406 -10.35 20.20 15.03
C ASP A 406 -11.51 20.17 16.04
N ASP A 407 -11.23 20.55 17.28
CA ASP A 407 -12.20 20.65 18.39
C ASP A 407 -13.37 21.63 18.11
N THR A 408 -13.33 22.41 17.02
CA THR A 408 -14.41 23.34 16.64
C THR A 408 -15.41 22.75 15.66
N LYS A 409 -15.11 21.58 15.06
CA LYS A 409 -16.04 20.86 14.20
C LYS A 409 -16.98 20.02 15.06
N ASP A 410 -18.27 20.30 14.91
CA ASP A 410 -19.37 19.69 15.65
C ASP A 410 -20.60 19.80 14.73
N LEU A 411 -20.80 18.75 13.93
CA LEU A 411 -21.75 18.71 12.81
C LEU A 411 -23.20 18.79 13.33
N ASP A 412 -23.50 18.06 14.39
CA ASP A 412 -24.85 17.92 14.94
C ASP A 412 -25.16 18.96 16.05
N LYS A 413 -24.11 19.62 16.56
CA LYS A 413 -24.13 20.70 17.57
C LYS A 413 -24.49 20.22 18.96
N ASP A 414 -24.11 19.00 19.32
CA ASP A 414 -24.30 18.45 20.66
C ASP A 414 -23.24 18.92 21.67
N GLY A 415 -22.14 19.52 21.18
CA GLY A 415 -21.01 20.02 21.97
C GLY A 415 -19.81 19.07 22.06
N THR A 416 -19.87 17.92 21.41
CA THR A 416 -18.79 16.95 21.24
C THR A 416 -18.13 17.19 19.87
N PRO A 417 -16.80 17.30 19.79
CA PRO A 417 -16.14 17.41 18.50
C PRO A 417 -16.34 16.17 17.63
N ASP A 418 -16.51 16.33 16.32
CA ASP A 418 -16.85 15.24 15.37
C ASP A 418 -15.97 14.00 15.54
N TYR A 419 -14.65 14.17 15.68
CA TYR A 419 -13.68 13.07 15.79
C TYR A 419 -13.71 12.34 17.16
N LYS A 420 -14.46 12.86 18.13
CA LYS A 420 -14.68 12.27 19.45
C LYS A 420 -16.11 11.79 19.63
N ASP A 421 -16.98 12.10 18.68
CA ASP A 421 -18.40 11.77 18.75
C ASP A 421 -18.64 10.40 18.14
N SER A 422 -19.30 9.51 18.89
CA SER A 422 -19.56 8.14 18.44
C SER A 422 -20.64 8.06 17.38
N ASP A 423 -21.47 9.08 17.21
CA ASP A 423 -22.51 9.10 16.18
C ASP A 423 -22.08 9.79 14.87
N THR A 424 -20.87 10.34 14.84
CA THR A 424 -20.30 11.10 13.72
C THR A 424 -18.94 10.53 13.32
N ALA A 425 -18.65 10.55 12.01
CA ALA A 425 -17.37 10.09 11.50
C ALA A 425 -16.97 10.80 10.21
N SER A 426 -15.68 11.04 10.03
CA SER A 426 -15.10 11.64 8.83
C SER A 426 -14.02 10.76 8.24
N PHE A 427 -14.22 10.25 7.03
CA PHE A 427 -13.29 9.29 6.41
C PHE A 427 -12.95 9.69 4.98
N ARG A 428 -11.82 9.19 4.46
CA ARG A 428 -11.48 9.40 3.05
C ARG A 428 -12.20 8.43 2.14
N PRO A 429 -12.89 8.91 1.09
CA PRO A 429 -13.40 8.03 0.06
C PRO A 429 -12.26 7.32 -0.66
N ALA A 430 -12.55 6.21 -1.33
CA ALA A 430 -11.54 5.50 -2.10
C ALA A 430 -11.02 6.31 -3.29
N ASN A 431 -11.84 7.22 -3.81
CA ASN A 431 -11.54 8.10 -4.92
C ASN A 431 -11.43 9.56 -4.44
N GLY A 432 -10.26 9.96 -3.96
CA GLY A 432 -9.96 11.32 -3.51
C GLY A 432 -9.49 11.41 -2.05
N ILE A 433 -8.99 12.58 -1.65
CA ILE A 433 -8.38 12.80 -0.31
C ILE A 433 -9.21 13.70 0.62
N GLN A 434 -10.30 14.28 0.11
CA GLN A 434 -11.21 15.10 0.92
C GLN A 434 -12.21 14.20 1.63
N ASN A 435 -12.39 14.41 2.93
CA ASN A 435 -13.23 13.55 3.75
C ASN A 435 -14.71 13.66 3.38
N ILE A 436 -15.42 12.55 3.52
CA ILE A 436 -16.88 12.52 3.64
C ILE A 436 -17.18 12.44 5.13
N THR A 437 -18.08 13.29 5.62
CA THR A 437 -18.55 13.24 7.00
C THR A 437 -19.94 12.63 7.06
N ILE A 438 -20.12 11.62 7.91
CA ILE A 438 -21.39 10.94 8.13
C ILE A 438 -21.85 11.13 9.57
N HIS A 439 -23.15 11.23 9.79
CA HIS A 439 -23.76 11.32 11.12
C HIS A 439 -25.03 10.48 11.16
N THR A 440 -25.22 9.70 12.23
CA THR A 440 -26.45 8.94 12.48
C THR A 440 -27.28 9.62 13.56
N GLY A 441 -28.56 9.89 13.28
CA GLY A 441 -29.44 10.54 14.28
C GLY A 441 -29.79 9.67 15.50
N LYS A 442 -29.33 8.41 15.54
CA LYS A 442 -29.44 7.48 16.68
C LYS A 442 -28.34 6.42 16.62
N GLY A 443 -27.89 6.01 17.80
CA GLY A 443 -26.88 4.96 17.93
C GLY A 443 -25.49 5.47 17.60
N ASP A 444 -24.57 4.55 17.42
CA ASP A 444 -23.15 4.85 17.21
C ASP A 444 -22.67 4.28 15.88
N LEU A 445 -21.80 5.01 15.19
CA LEU A 445 -21.11 4.56 13.98
C LEU A 445 -19.92 3.66 14.34
N ALA A 446 -19.74 2.59 13.57
CA ALA A 446 -18.61 1.67 13.72
C ALA A 446 -18.24 1.00 12.39
N ASN A 447 -17.05 0.40 12.33
CA ASN A 447 -16.56 -0.40 11.20
C ASN A 447 -16.62 0.34 9.86
N ILE A 448 -16.21 1.60 9.85
CA ILE A 448 -16.22 2.43 8.64
C ILE A 448 -15.09 2.00 7.72
N GLN A 449 -15.43 1.79 6.44
CA GLN A 449 -14.50 1.36 5.42
C GLN A 449 -14.87 1.99 4.07
N ALA A 450 -13.88 2.40 3.29
CA ALA A 450 -14.07 2.91 1.94
C ALA A 450 -13.36 1.99 0.93
N PHE A 451 -14.02 1.76 -0.20
CA PHE A 451 -13.56 0.85 -1.25
C PHE A 451 -13.70 1.48 -2.62
N ALA A 452 -12.85 1.08 -3.56
CA ALA A 452 -13.16 1.30 -4.96
C ALA A 452 -14.51 0.64 -5.27
N ASP A 453 -15.33 1.24 -6.12
CA ASP A 453 -16.60 0.65 -6.54
C ASP A 453 -16.40 -0.68 -7.31
N THR A 454 -15.17 -0.96 -7.77
CA THR A 454 -14.75 -2.21 -8.42
C THR A 454 -14.04 -3.19 -7.49
N ASP A 455 -13.97 -2.91 -6.19
CA ASP A 455 -13.30 -3.80 -5.24
C ASP A 455 -13.95 -5.20 -5.25
N PRO A 456 -13.17 -6.30 -5.33
CA PRO A 456 -13.71 -7.65 -5.43
C PRO A 456 -14.40 -8.12 -4.15
N THR A 457 -14.17 -7.46 -3.02
CA THR A 457 -14.81 -7.79 -1.73
C THR A 457 -16.28 -7.38 -1.68
N ILE A 458 -16.72 -6.48 -2.55
CA ILE A 458 -18.13 -6.08 -2.68
C ILE A 458 -18.79 -6.74 -3.89
N PRO A 459 -20.07 -7.14 -3.80
CA PRO A 459 -20.83 -7.72 -4.91
C PRO A 459 -20.76 -6.85 -6.17
N GLN A 460 -20.30 -7.40 -7.29
CA GLN A 460 -20.30 -6.70 -8.59
C GLN A 460 -21.55 -7.02 -9.42
N THR A 461 -22.39 -7.94 -8.95
CA THR A 461 -23.62 -8.35 -9.66
C THR A 461 -24.65 -7.24 -9.62
N GLY A 462 -25.18 -6.89 -10.80
CA GLY A 462 -26.23 -5.88 -10.92
C GLY A 462 -25.76 -4.44 -10.70
N LYS A 463 -24.45 -4.19 -10.59
CA LYS A 463 -23.88 -2.85 -10.43
C LYS A 463 -24.28 -1.94 -11.61
N PRO A 464 -24.96 -0.81 -11.36
CA PRO A 464 -25.33 0.13 -12.41
C PRO A 464 -24.11 0.77 -13.07
N ALA A 465 -24.18 0.95 -14.40
CA ALA A 465 -23.16 1.61 -15.20
C ALA A 465 -23.30 3.13 -15.14
N VAL A 466 -23.00 3.69 -13.96
CA VAL A 466 -22.98 5.14 -13.68
C VAL A 466 -21.63 5.52 -13.06
N SER A 467 -21.36 6.81 -12.85
CA SER A 467 -20.12 7.27 -12.22
C SER A 467 -20.20 7.13 -10.69
N TYR A 468 -19.15 6.64 -10.05
CA TYR A 468 -19.03 6.53 -8.59
C TYR A 468 -17.86 7.41 -8.11
N PRO A 469 -18.04 8.74 -8.01
CA PRO A 469 -16.94 9.68 -7.79
C PRO A 469 -16.18 9.45 -6.49
N TYR A 470 -16.82 8.80 -5.50
CA TYR A 470 -16.25 8.52 -4.18
C TYR A 470 -16.01 7.03 -3.92
N GLY A 471 -16.32 6.15 -4.89
CA GLY A 471 -16.30 4.70 -4.71
C GLY A 471 -17.51 4.18 -3.92
N ALA A 472 -17.29 3.12 -3.14
CA ALA A 472 -18.25 2.52 -2.22
C ALA A 472 -17.80 2.73 -0.77
N LEU A 473 -18.75 2.70 0.14
CA LEU A 473 -18.54 2.82 1.58
C LEU A 473 -19.24 1.67 2.31
N LYS A 474 -18.74 1.31 3.48
CA LYS A 474 -19.37 0.37 4.41
C LYS A 474 -19.25 0.94 5.81
N PHE A 475 -20.34 0.91 6.57
CA PHE A 475 -20.33 1.24 8.00
C PHE A 475 -21.37 0.39 8.73
N SER A 476 -21.37 0.48 10.06
CA SER A 476 -22.40 -0.07 10.92
C SER A 476 -23.03 1.02 11.76
N VAL A 477 -24.33 0.96 12.00
CA VAL A 477 -25.00 1.73 13.06
C VAL A 477 -25.35 0.78 14.19
N THR A 478 -24.81 0.99 15.38
CA THR A 478 -24.95 0.12 16.55
C THR A 478 -25.72 0.83 17.68
N GLY A 479 -26.05 0.11 18.75
CA GLY A 479 -26.66 0.73 19.93
C GLY A 479 -28.13 1.15 19.75
N ILE A 480 -28.80 0.69 18.68
CA ILE A 480 -30.20 1.02 18.40
C ILE A 480 -31.17 -0.07 18.85
N SER A 481 -32.45 0.28 18.97
CA SER A 481 -33.48 -0.71 19.27
C SER A 481 -33.70 -1.65 18.09
N ALA A 482 -33.79 -2.96 18.35
CA ALA A 482 -34.02 -3.94 17.29
C ALA A 482 -35.29 -3.65 16.47
N GLY A 483 -35.16 -3.65 15.15
CA GLY A 483 -36.21 -3.29 14.19
C GLY A 483 -36.46 -1.79 14.01
N SER A 484 -35.66 -0.92 14.63
CA SER A 484 -35.85 0.54 14.53
C SER A 484 -35.21 1.11 13.25
N SER A 485 -35.72 2.28 12.84
CA SER A 485 -35.11 3.06 11.75
C SER A 485 -34.31 4.23 12.28
N VAL A 486 -33.25 4.54 11.53
CA VAL A 486 -32.35 5.68 11.73
C VAL A 486 -32.28 6.54 10.47
N GLU A 487 -32.03 7.83 10.65
CA GLU A 487 -31.67 8.74 9.56
C GLU A 487 -30.16 8.94 9.60
N VAL A 488 -29.51 8.79 8.46
CA VAL A 488 -28.07 9.03 8.30
C VAL A 488 -27.89 10.20 7.35
N SER A 489 -27.13 11.20 7.79
CA SER A 489 -26.74 12.35 6.98
C SER A 489 -25.32 12.15 6.48
N MET A 490 -25.05 12.52 5.23
CA MET A 490 -23.70 12.45 4.65
C MET A 490 -23.37 13.76 3.95
N VAL A 491 -22.22 14.34 4.30
CA VAL A 491 -21.68 15.58 3.75
C VAL A 491 -20.51 15.22 2.84
N PHE A 492 -20.65 15.53 1.56
CA PHE A 492 -19.64 15.24 0.53
C PHE A 492 -18.73 16.46 0.26
N PRO A 493 -17.53 16.22 -0.32
CA PRO A 493 -16.64 17.28 -0.77
C PRO A 493 -17.26 18.25 -1.79
N ASP A 494 -18.03 17.70 -2.75
CA ASP A 494 -18.72 18.46 -3.79
C ASP A 494 -20.25 18.33 -3.67
N ASP A 495 -20.97 19.28 -4.26
CA ASP A 495 -22.43 19.26 -4.37
C ASP A 495 -22.93 17.97 -5.04
N VAL A 496 -23.95 17.34 -4.45
CA VAL A 496 -24.56 16.12 -4.97
C VAL A 496 -25.68 16.50 -5.94
N PRO A 497 -25.61 16.12 -7.23
CA PRO A 497 -26.67 16.46 -8.17
C PRO A 497 -28.03 15.88 -7.74
N ASN A 498 -29.10 16.63 -7.99
CA ASN A 498 -30.47 16.21 -7.62
C ASN A 498 -30.97 14.95 -8.35
N TYR A 499 -30.26 14.52 -9.40
CA TYR A 499 -30.52 13.29 -10.16
C TYR A 499 -29.56 12.15 -9.79
N ALA A 500 -28.69 12.32 -8.79
CA ALA A 500 -27.87 11.25 -8.25
C ALA A 500 -28.76 10.12 -7.70
N GLN A 501 -28.18 8.95 -7.50
CA GLN A 501 -28.84 7.79 -6.90
C GLN A 501 -27.96 7.21 -5.80
N PHE A 502 -28.59 6.80 -4.70
CA PHE A 502 -27.90 6.10 -3.62
C PHE A 502 -28.18 4.60 -3.71
N TYR A 503 -27.13 3.80 -3.82
CA TYR A 503 -27.25 2.35 -3.98
C TYR A 503 -26.85 1.61 -2.72
N LYS A 504 -27.68 0.66 -2.34
CA LYS A 504 -27.41 -0.36 -1.33
C LYS A 504 -26.75 -1.54 -1.98
N ILE A 505 -25.68 -2.04 -1.38
CA ILE A 505 -24.92 -3.17 -1.89
C ILE A 505 -25.18 -4.35 -0.95
N THR A 506 -25.90 -5.34 -1.45
CA THR A 506 -26.25 -6.55 -0.69
C THR A 506 -25.76 -7.80 -1.44
N SER A 507 -25.86 -8.96 -0.81
CA SER A 507 -25.59 -10.24 -1.48
C SER A 507 -26.46 -10.47 -2.74
N ALA A 508 -27.61 -9.79 -2.86
CA ALA A 508 -28.47 -9.84 -4.04
C ALA A 508 -28.01 -8.90 -5.18
N GLY A 509 -27.06 -8.00 -4.91
CA GLY A 509 -26.56 -7.00 -5.85
C GLY A 509 -26.84 -5.57 -5.39
N TRP A 510 -26.85 -4.65 -6.36
CA TRP A 510 -27.00 -3.21 -6.14
C TRP A 510 -28.47 -2.80 -6.29
N GLN A 511 -29.00 -2.09 -5.31
CA GLN A 511 -30.38 -1.61 -5.31
C GLN A 511 -30.43 -0.12 -4.95
N ALA A 512 -31.06 0.69 -5.81
CA ALA A 512 -31.31 2.09 -5.50
C ALA A 512 -32.33 2.23 -4.35
N ILE A 513 -32.08 3.16 -3.45
CA ILE A 513 -33.04 3.61 -2.44
C ILE A 513 -33.36 5.08 -2.61
N ASP A 514 -34.50 5.49 -2.06
CA ASP A 514 -34.89 6.88 -2.03
C ASP A 514 -34.04 7.67 -1.02
N PHE A 515 -33.61 8.87 -1.41
CA PHE A 515 -33.07 9.82 -0.46
C PHE A 515 -34.17 10.29 0.51
N GLY A 516 -33.80 10.53 1.76
CA GLY A 516 -34.56 11.40 2.65
C GLY A 516 -34.49 12.85 2.18
N SER A 517 -33.29 13.30 1.78
CA SER A 517 -33.02 14.63 1.22
C SER A 517 -31.89 14.56 0.19
N ASN A 518 -32.09 15.21 -0.95
CA ASN A 518 -31.08 15.59 -1.93
C ASN A 518 -31.65 16.80 -2.70
N ASN A 519 -31.19 18.01 -2.37
CA ASN A 519 -31.70 19.26 -2.94
C ASN A 519 -30.72 19.90 -3.94
N GLY A 520 -29.62 19.22 -4.28
CA GLY A 520 -28.53 19.75 -5.09
C GLY A 520 -27.36 20.35 -4.30
N ASP A 521 -27.39 20.34 -2.97
CA ASP A 521 -26.24 20.68 -2.12
C ASP A 521 -25.35 19.45 -1.85
N ASN A 522 -24.29 19.64 -1.09
CA ASN A 522 -23.34 18.58 -0.75
C ASN A 522 -23.82 17.65 0.37
N THR A 523 -25.06 17.77 0.85
CA THR A 523 -25.58 17.01 1.97
C THR A 523 -26.79 16.16 1.55
N ILE A 524 -26.66 14.85 1.69
CA ILE A 524 -27.79 13.93 1.53
C ILE A 524 -28.26 13.42 2.89
N THR A 525 -29.50 12.95 2.93
CA THR A 525 -29.94 12.06 4.01
C THR A 525 -30.53 10.78 3.44
N ILE A 526 -30.35 9.67 4.15
CA ILE A 526 -30.95 8.37 3.84
C ILE A 526 -31.60 7.79 5.09
N LYS A 527 -32.54 6.87 4.89
CA LYS A 527 -33.19 6.14 5.98
C LYS A 527 -32.82 4.68 5.94
N LEU A 528 -32.35 4.16 7.07
CA LEU A 528 -31.97 2.76 7.24
C LEU A 528 -32.82 2.11 8.32
N THR A 529 -33.06 0.80 8.22
CA THR A 529 -33.89 0.04 9.16
C THR A 529 -33.25 -1.30 9.52
N ASP A 530 -33.06 -1.55 10.81
CA ASP A 530 -32.53 -2.80 11.38
C ASP A 530 -33.44 -3.99 11.01
N GLY A 531 -32.86 -4.98 10.36
CA GLY A 531 -33.49 -6.17 9.82
C GLY A 531 -34.39 -5.96 8.61
N ASP A 532 -34.27 -4.85 7.88
CA ASP A 532 -34.85 -4.69 6.54
C ASP A 532 -33.81 -5.12 5.48
N PRO A 533 -34.03 -6.21 4.74
CA PRO A 533 -33.08 -6.71 3.73
C PRO A 533 -32.70 -5.70 2.64
N ALA A 534 -33.48 -4.63 2.44
CA ALA A 534 -33.17 -3.59 1.47
C ALA A 534 -32.19 -2.52 2.01
N THR A 535 -32.14 -2.31 3.32
CA THR A 535 -31.35 -1.23 3.94
C THR A 535 -30.34 -1.71 4.97
N ASP A 536 -30.42 -2.99 5.34
CA ASP A 536 -29.55 -3.64 6.30
C ASP A 536 -29.05 -4.96 5.70
N ALA A 537 -27.75 -5.04 5.46
CA ALA A 537 -27.15 -6.05 4.60
C ALA A 537 -27.17 -7.46 5.20
N ASP A 538 -27.21 -7.58 6.54
CA ASP A 538 -27.35 -8.88 7.21
C ASP A 538 -28.83 -9.32 7.35
N GLY A 539 -29.76 -8.36 7.26
CA GLY A 539 -31.20 -8.58 7.37
C GLY A 539 -31.65 -9.07 8.75
N LEU A 540 -30.84 -8.90 9.79
CA LEU A 540 -31.10 -9.35 11.15
C LEU A 540 -31.66 -8.23 12.01
N LYS A 541 -32.67 -8.51 12.83
CA LYS A 541 -33.17 -7.56 13.83
C LYS A 541 -32.39 -7.69 15.12
N ASN A 542 -31.17 -7.17 15.15
CA ASN A 542 -30.22 -7.36 16.25
C ASN A 542 -29.80 -6.03 16.91
N GLY A 543 -30.31 -4.89 16.44
CA GLY A 543 -29.90 -3.57 16.92
C GLY A 543 -28.63 -3.06 16.27
N VAL A 544 -28.25 -3.63 15.11
CA VAL A 544 -27.08 -3.26 14.31
C VAL A 544 -27.50 -3.24 12.84
N ILE A 545 -27.36 -2.10 12.19
CA ILE A 545 -27.53 -2.00 10.73
C ILE A 545 -26.16 -2.12 10.09
N VAL A 546 -25.99 -3.05 9.14
CA VAL A 546 -24.77 -3.18 8.33
C VAL A 546 -25.01 -2.55 6.96
N ASP A 547 -24.17 -1.59 6.57
CA ASP A 547 -24.46 -0.65 5.49
C ASP A 547 -23.37 -0.54 4.42
N PRO A 548 -23.22 -1.52 3.51
CA PRO A 548 -22.46 -1.31 2.29
C PRO A 548 -23.30 -0.50 1.29
N SER A 549 -22.77 0.62 0.79
CA SER A 549 -23.48 1.52 -0.11
C SER A 549 -22.57 2.34 -1.01
N ALA A 550 -23.15 3.04 -1.99
CA ALA A 550 -22.41 3.92 -2.88
C ALA A 550 -23.30 5.04 -3.46
N LEU A 551 -22.75 6.25 -3.57
CA LEU A 551 -23.36 7.35 -4.32
C LEU A 551 -22.99 7.22 -5.79
N GLY A 552 -23.98 7.01 -6.65
CA GLY A 552 -23.80 6.98 -8.09
C GLY A 552 -24.41 8.19 -8.78
N ILE A 553 -23.72 8.71 -9.79
CA ILE A 553 -24.14 9.85 -10.60
C ILE A 553 -24.39 9.34 -12.03
N PRO A 554 -25.66 9.17 -12.44
CA PRO A 554 -26.01 8.87 -13.83
C PRO A 554 -25.59 9.99 -14.77
N ALA A 555 -25.62 9.71 -16.08
CA ALA A 555 -25.54 10.79 -17.08
C ALA A 555 -26.68 11.79 -16.84
N GLU A 556 -26.37 13.07 -16.96
CA GLU A 556 -27.35 14.14 -16.78
C GLU A 556 -28.53 13.89 -17.74
N PRO A 557 -29.78 13.93 -17.25
CA PRO A 557 -30.94 13.75 -18.13
C PRO A 557 -30.94 14.86 -19.18
N GLU A 558 -31.11 14.50 -20.45
CA GLU A 558 -31.24 15.50 -21.52
C GLU A 558 -32.37 16.47 -21.13
N SER A 559 -32.04 17.76 -21.05
CA SER A 559 -33.07 18.78 -20.88
C SER A 559 -33.97 18.69 -22.12
N ASN A 560 -35.21 18.23 -21.95
CA ASN A 560 -36.26 18.45 -22.93
C ASN A 560 -36.50 19.96 -22.99
N ASN A 561 -35.68 20.66 -23.77
CA ASN A 561 -36.05 21.95 -24.34
C ASN A 561 -37.06 21.66 -25.45
N ASP A 562 -38.26 21.23 -25.04
CA ASP A 562 -39.49 21.42 -25.82
C ASP A 562 -39.88 22.90 -25.68
N ASP A 563 -39.00 23.79 -26.15
CA ASP A 563 -39.43 25.09 -26.62
C ASP A 563 -39.79 24.88 -28.10
N ASP A 564 -41.07 24.55 -28.32
CA ASP A 564 -41.78 24.79 -29.56
C ASP A 564 -41.54 26.25 -29.97
N ASP A 565 -40.62 26.48 -30.90
CA ASP A 565 -40.76 27.59 -31.83
C ASP A 565 -40.26 27.18 -33.23
N ASP A 566 -41.24 27.04 -34.11
CA ASP A 566 -41.15 27.11 -35.56
C ASP A 566 -40.05 28.11 -36.00
N SER A 567 -39.06 27.67 -36.77
CA SER A 567 -38.86 28.15 -38.15
C SER A 567 -37.50 27.81 -38.78
N CYS A 568 -37.60 27.40 -40.04
CA CYS A 568 -36.63 27.62 -41.12
C CYS A 568 -35.39 26.70 -41.24
N PHE A 569 -35.65 25.58 -41.94
CA PHE A 569 -34.82 25.14 -43.08
C PHE A 569 -34.26 26.33 -43.87
N ILE A 570 -32.93 26.54 -43.86
CA ILE A 570 -32.19 26.94 -45.06
C ILE A 570 -30.97 26.05 -45.21
N ASN A 571 -31.05 25.28 -46.30
CA ASN A 571 -30.00 24.57 -46.98
C ASN A 571 -29.14 25.59 -47.75
N THR A 572 -27.81 25.62 -47.55
CA THR A 572 -26.88 26.18 -48.54
C THR A 572 -25.55 25.46 -48.52
N LEU A 573 -25.37 24.65 -49.57
CA LEU A 573 -24.08 24.33 -50.18
C LEU A 573 -23.23 25.59 -50.40
N PHE A 574 -21.96 25.54 -50.00
CA PHE A 574 -20.79 25.76 -50.87
C PHE A 574 -19.58 25.05 -50.28
#